data_AF-A0A8D2PR86-F1
#
_entry.id   AF-A0A8D2PR86-F1
#
_cell.length_a   1.000
_cell.length_b   1.000
_cell.length_c   1.000
_cell.angle_alpha   90.00
_cell.angle_beta   90.00
_cell.angle_gamma   90.00
#
_symmetry.space_group_name_H-M   'P 1'
#
loop_
_entity.id
_entity.type
_entity.pdbx_description
1 polymer ?
#
loop_
_entity_poly.entity_id
_entity_poly.type
_entity_poly.pdbx_seq_one_letter_code
_entity_poly.pdbx_strand_id
1 'polypeptide(L)'
;HILAANIPPAGGANDVSLEELKKMSREDWRKKKELEEQRKLGNIPAEVDEEGKDINPHIPQYISSVPWYIDPSKRPTLKHQRLQPKKQKQYNSSGDWYKRGLQEHSVATRYRKGACENCGALTHRKKDCMQRPRKVGAKYTGMNIAPDEHVQPQLTLDYDGKRDQWNGYNPEEHMKIFEEYSKVDLAKCALKSQKLQEEFASGKLEQALKGKPLESS
;
A
#
# COMPACT_ATOMS: atom_id res chain seq x y z
N HIS A 1 37.39 -46.20 -0.64
CA HIS A 1 37.18 -45.96 -2.08
C HIS A 1 36.21 -44.81 -2.26
N ILE A 2 36.73 -43.60 -2.38
CA ILE A 2 35.97 -42.38 -2.72
C ILE A 2 36.50 -41.96 -4.09
N LEU A 3 35.64 -41.99 -5.10
CA LEU A 3 35.96 -41.57 -6.46
C LEU A 3 35.98 -40.03 -6.51
N ALA A 4 37.17 -39.45 -6.67
CA ALA A 4 37.34 -38.06 -7.04
C ALA A 4 37.22 -37.94 -8.57
N ALA A 5 36.18 -37.29 -9.05
CA ALA A 5 36.03 -36.93 -10.46
C ALA A 5 36.73 -35.58 -10.71
N ASN A 6 37.83 -35.62 -11.46
CA ASN A 6 38.50 -34.44 -12.02
C ASN A 6 37.62 -33.81 -13.11
N ILE A 7 37.25 -32.54 -12.93
CA ILE A 7 36.62 -31.71 -13.97
C ILE A 7 37.66 -30.66 -14.41
N PRO A 8 37.97 -30.52 -15.70
CA PRO A 8 38.99 -29.58 -16.19
C PRO A 8 38.47 -28.13 -16.17
N PRO A 9 39.33 -27.12 -15.92
CA PRO A 9 38.94 -25.73 -16.07
C PRO A 9 38.88 -25.37 -17.57
N ALA A 10 37.68 -25.12 -18.07
CA ALA A 10 37.46 -24.53 -19.38
C ALA A 10 37.96 -23.09 -19.38
N GLY A 11 38.87 -22.78 -20.31
CA GLY A 11 39.38 -21.44 -20.53
C GLY A 11 38.38 -20.50 -21.21
N GLY A 12 38.66 -19.20 -21.08
CA GLY A 12 38.24 -18.17 -22.03
C GLY A 12 37.17 -17.20 -21.54
N ALA A 13 37.58 -16.11 -20.86
CA ALA A 13 36.92 -14.81 -20.93
C ALA A 13 37.83 -13.71 -20.33
N ASN A 14 38.63 -13.09 -21.19
CA ASN A 14 39.14 -11.71 -21.13
C ASN A 14 39.27 -11.07 -19.73
N ASP A 15 40.37 -11.38 -19.05
CA ASP A 15 40.96 -10.51 -18.04
C ASP A 15 41.58 -9.31 -18.77
N VAL A 16 40.78 -8.27 -19.00
CA VAL A 16 41.29 -7.00 -19.51
C VAL A 16 42.05 -6.34 -18.36
N SER A 17 43.37 -6.48 -18.40
CA SER A 17 44.32 -5.96 -17.43
C SER A 17 44.00 -4.51 -17.05
N LEU A 18 44.02 -4.24 -15.74
CA LEU A 18 43.86 -2.93 -15.12
C LEU A 18 44.83 -1.85 -15.68
N GLU A 19 45.87 -2.26 -16.43
CA GLU A 19 46.86 -1.39 -17.03
C GLU A 19 46.44 -0.79 -18.37
N GLU A 20 45.48 -1.40 -19.08
CA GLU A 20 44.97 -0.88 -20.36
C GLU A 20 44.01 0.31 -20.16
N LEU A 21 43.46 0.46 -18.94
CA LEU A 21 42.67 1.60 -18.49
C LEU A 21 43.48 2.89 -18.29
N LYS A 22 44.83 2.83 -18.34
CA LYS A 22 45.68 3.95 -17.89
C LYS A 22 45.95 5.02 -18.95
N LYS A 23 45.61 4.81 -20.23
CA LYS A 23 45.70 5.86 -21.27
C LYS A 23 44.65 5.64 -22.37
N MET A 24 43.42 6.09 -22.16
CA MET A 24 42.53 6.41 -23.29
C MET A 24 43.31 7.37 -24.22
N SER A 25 43.60 6.95 -25.45
CA SER A 25 44.27 7.83 -26.40
C SER A 25 43.35 9.02 -26.71
N ARG A 26 43.92 10.19 -27.02
CA ARG A 26 43.16 11.38 -27.47
C ARG A 26 42.25 11.06 -28.65
N GLU A 27 42.60 10.04 -29.43
CA GLU A 27 41.83 9.52 -30.56
C GLU A 27 40.58 8.77 -30.10
N ASP A 28 40.67 7.93 -29.07
CA ASP A 28 39.53 7.16 -28.56
C ASP A 28 38.50 8.04 -27.86
N TRP A 29 38.97 9.11 -27.20
CA TRP A 29 38.09 10.13 -26.62
C TRP A 29 37.31 10.88 -27.71
N ARG A 30 37.96 11.25 -28.82
CA ARG A 30 37.30 11.90 -29.97
C ARG A 30 36.28 10.96 -30.62
N LYS A 31 36.65 9.70 -30.88
CA LYS A 31 35.74 8.67 -31.42
C LYS A 31 34.52 8.46 -30.53
N LYS A 32 34.70 8.40 -29.20
CA LYS A 32 33.58 8.23 -28.27
C LYS A 32 32.60 9.40 -28.32
N LYS A 33 33.09 10.63 -28.47
CA LYS A 33 32.24 11.82 -28.59
C LYS A 33 31.49 11.86 -29.92
N GLU A 34 32.16 11.54 -31.02
CA GLU A 34 31.52 11.48 -32.35
C GLU A 34 30.45 10.38 -32.42
N LEU A 35 30.70 9.20 -31.83
CA LEU A 35 29.69 8.13 -31.71
C LEU A 35 28.48 8.57 -30.86
N GLU A 36 28.72 9.29 -29.76
CA GLU A 36 27.65 9.84 -28.91
C GLU A 36 26.80 10.87 -29.69
N GLU A 37 27.41 11.73 -30.49
CA GLU A 37 26.73 12.70 -31.35
C GLU A 37 25.93 12.02 -32.47
N GLN A 38 26.50 11.00 -33.11
CA GLN A 38 25.81 10.22 -34.14
C GLN A 38 24.63 9.41 -33.58
N ARG A 39 24.76 8.87 -32.36
CA ARG A 39 23.65 8.24 -31.62
C ARG A 39 22.57 9.26 -31.28
N LYS A 40 22.96 10.47 -30.87
CA LYS A 40 22.04 11.58 -30.58
C LYS A 40 21.30 12.08 -31.83
N LEU A 41 21.91 11.97 -33.00
CA LEU A 41 21.31 12.26 -34.29
C LEU A 41 20.47 11.08 -34.86
N GLY A 42 20.45 9.93 -34.18
CA GLY A 42 19.70 8.75 -34.61
C GLY A 42 20.34 7.95 -35.75
N ASN A 43 21.61 8.22 -36.08
CA ASN A 43 22.33 7.57 -37.18
C ASN A 43 23.00 6.25 -36.76
N ILE A 44 23.19 6.03 -35.45
CA ILE A 44 23.81 4.84 -34.86
C ILE A 44 22.87 4.23 -33.81
N PRO A 45 22.81 2.89 -33.68
CA PRO A 45 22.02 2.23 -32.65
C PRO A 45 22.43 2.64 -31.23
N ALA A 46 21.44 2.65 -30.34
CA ALA A 46 21.62 2.95 -28.94
C ALA A 46 22.58 1.96 -28.26
N GLU A 47 23.14 2.38 -27.13
CA GLU A 47 23.97 1.50 -26.31
C GLU A 47 23.06 0.55 -25.52
N VAL A 48 23.29 -0.75 -25.63
CA VAL A 48 22.47 -1.77 -24.98
C VAL A 48 23.05 -2.06 -23.59
N ASP A 49 22.19 -2.05 -22.57
CA ASP A 49 22.58 -2.43 -21.22
C ASP A 49 22.72 -3.97 -21.06
N GLU A 50 23.16 -4.40 -19.89
CA GLU A 50 23.30 -5.83 -19.55
C GLU A 50 21.96 -6.60 -19.48
N GLU A 51 20.81 -5.90 -19.42
CA GLU A 51 19.47 -6.48 -19.46
C GLU A 51 18.88 -6.49 -20.89
N GLY A 52 19.65 -6.05 -21.90
CA GLY A 52 19.20 -5.96 -23.28
C GLY A 52 18.32 -4.73 -23.58
N LYS A 53 18.31 -3.73 -22.70
CA LYS A 53 17.54 -2.49 -22.86
C LYS A 53 18.41 -1.38 -23.44
N ASP A 54 17.85 -0.67 -24.40
CA ASP A 54 18.51 0.46 -25.02
C ASP A 54 18.61 1.66 -24.06
N ILE A 55 19.82 2.16 -23.87
CA ILE A 55 20.07 3.41 -23.16
C ILE A 55 19.86 4.57 -24.12
N ASN A 56 18.87 5.40 -23.82
CA ASN A 56 18.54 6.56 -24.64
C ASN A 56 19.77 7.49 -24.80
N PRO A 57 20.25 7.74 -26.03
CA PRO A 57 21.41 8.60 -26.30
C PRO A 57 21.27 10.06 -25.86
N HIS A 58 20.05 10.53 -25.59
CA HIS A 58 19.80 11.88 -25.12
C HIS A 58 19.96 12.03 -23.60
N ILE A 59 20.15 10.94 -22.84
CA ILE A 59 20.44 11.00 -21.40
C ILE A 59 21.82 11.64 -21.21
N PRO A 60 21.94 12.77 -20.48
CA PRO A 60 23.22 13.39 -20.23
C PRO A 60 24.25 12.43 -19.63
N GLN A 61 25.52 12.58 -20.04
CA GLN A 61 26.63 11.70 -19.63
C GLN A 61 26.76 11.53 -18.11
N TYR A 62 26.47 12.55 -17.30
CA TYR A 62 26.55 12.47 -15.84
C TYR A 62 25.45 11.60 -15.20
N ILE A 63 24.33 11.36 -15.89
CA ILE A 63 23.25 10.48 -15.42
C ILE A 63 23.52 9.04 -15.87
N SER A 64 23.97 8.85 -17.12
CA SER A 64 24.23 7.53 -17.71
C SER A 64 25.54 6.90 -17.23
N SER A 65 26.54 7.70 -16.85
CA SER A 65 27.79 7.16 -16.31
C SER A 65 27.56 6.51 -14.94
N VAL A 66 28.02 5.26 -14.82
CA VAL A 66 27.98 4.49 -13.58
C VAL A 66 29.18 4.87 -12.71
N PRO A 67 28.96 5.37 -11.49
CA PRO A 67 30.05 5.66 -10.55
C PRO A 67 30.82 4.40 -10.14
N TRP A 68 32.11 4.57 -9.86
CA TRP A 68 33.04 3.48 -9.53
C TRP A 68 32.63 2.64 -8.31
N TYR A 69 31.91 3.24 -7.36
CA TYR A 69 31.46 2.59 -6.11
C TYR A 69 30.22 1.71 -6.29
N ILE A 70 29.64 1.70 -7.49
CA ILE A 70 28.51 0.83 -7.86
C ILE A 70 29.05 -0.34 -8.66
N ASP A 71 29.71 -0.04 -9.79
CA ASP A 71 30.37 -1.04 -10.62
C ASP A 71 31.74 -0.54 -11.09
N PRO A 72 32.87 -1.17 -10.68
CA PRO A 72 34.21 -0.76 -11.08
C PRO A 72 34.46 -0.81 -12.59
N SER A 73 33.73 -1.69 -13.30
CA SER A 73 33.87 -1.92 -14.73
C SER A 73 33.23 -0.84 -15.62
N LYS A 74 32.55 0.18 -15.04
CA LYS A 74 31.89 1.29 -15.77
C LYS A 74 31.05 0.82 -16.96
N ARG A 75 30.39 -0.33 -16.82
CA ARG A 75 29.52 -0.87 -17.87
C ARG A 75 28.36 0.11 -18.10
N PRO A 76 27.89 0.28 -19.34
CA PRO A 76 26.74 1.11 -19.63
C PRO A 76 25.48 0.48 -19.02
N THR A 77 25.02 1.00 -17.88
CA THR A 77 23.79 0.57 -17.22
C THR A 77 23.14 1.74 -16.50
N LEU A 78 21.81 1.72 -16.40
CA LEU A 78 21.03 2.73 -15.67
C LEU A 78 20.53 2.20 -14.31
N LYS A 79 21.04 1.04 -13.86
CA LYS A 79 20.63 0.41 -12.59
C LYS A 79 20.89 1.29 -11.37
N HIS A 80 21.93 2.10 -11.36
CA HIS A 80 22.24 3.01 -10.25
C HIS A 80 21.22 4.13 -10.04
N GLN A 81 20.45 4.46 -11.08
CA GLN A 81 19.37 5.44 -11.00
C GLN A 81 18.05 4.83 -10.53
N ARG A 82 17.95 3.48 -10.46
CA ARG A 82 16.78 2.81 -9.88
C ARG A 82 16.69 3.09 -8.39
N LEU A 83 15.48 2.96 -7.85
CA LEU A 83 15.19 3.28 -6.46
C LEU A 83 16.03 2.38 -5.53
N GLN A 84 16.92 2.99 -4.76
CA GLN A 84 17.87 2.26 -3.91
C GLN A 84 17.16 1.57 -2.74
N PRO A 85 17.46 0.29 -2.45
CA PRO A 85 16.79 -0.44 -1.37
C PRO A 85 17.00 0.21 0.01
N LYS A 86 18.14 0.87 0.25
CA LYS A 86 18.41 1.59 1.49
C LYS A 86 17.50 2.81 1.72
N LYS A 87 16.99 3.41 0.64
CA LYS A 87 16.07 4.56 0.70
C LYS A 87 14.60 4.13 0.68
N GLN A 88 14.33 2.88 0.30
CA GLN A 88 12.99 2.31 0.33
C GLN A 88 12.60 2.05 1.78
N LYS A 89 11.62 2.82 2.27
CA LYS A 89 11.00 2.58 3.56
C LYS A 89 9.99 1.45 3.40
N GLN A 90 9.98 0.53 4.37
CA GLN A 90 8.99 -0.54 4.42
C GLN A 90 7.74 0.02 5.12
N TYR A 91 6.63 0.00 4.39
CA TYR A 91 5.33 0.42 4.89
C TYR A 91 4.39 -0.77 4.97
N ASN A 92 3.45 -0.70 5.91
CA ASN A 92 2.40 -1.69 6.02
C ASN A 92 1.33 -1.47 4.96
N SER A 93 0.59 -2.53 4.66
CA SER A 93 -0.46 -2.50 3.64
C SER A 93 -1.64 -1.65 4.11
N SER A 94 -2.44 -1.13 3.17
CA SER A 94 -3.59 -0.27 3.46
C SER A 94 -4.69 -0.93 4.30
N GLY A 95 -4.71 -2.26 4.40
CA GLY A 95 -5.64 -3.00 5.28
C GLY A 95 -5.11 -3.24 6.70
N ASP A 96 -3.81 -3.04 6.94
CA ASP A 96 -3.18 -3.33 8.23
C ASP A 96 -3.39 -2.16 9.19
N TRP A 97 -4.33 -2.33 10.12
CA TRP A 97 -4.63 -1.32 11.14
C TRP A 97 -4.51 -1.87 12.57
N TYR A 98 -4.49 -0.95 13.54
CA TYR A 98 -4.47 -1.29 14.96
C TYR A 98 -5.69 -2.14 15.35
N LYS A 99 -5.46 -3.14 16.20
CA LYS A 99 -6.54 -4.00 16.71
C LYS A 99 -7.39 -3.22 17.70
N ARG A 100 -8.63 -2.91 17.33
CA ARG A 100 -9.59 -2.22 18.22
C ARG A 100 -10.38 -3.24 19.04
N GLY A 101 -10.82 -2.82 20.22
CA GLY A 101 -11.60 -3.65 21.13
C GLY A 101 -10.75 -4.46 22.13
N LEU A 102 -11.45 -5.16 23.02
CA LEU A 102 -10.88 -5.97 24.09
C LEU A 102 -10.74 -7.42 23.64
N GLN A 103 -9.82 -8.17 24.25
CA GLN A 103 -9.73 -9.60 24.02
C GLN A 103 -10.87 -10.32 24.75
N GLU A 104 -11.81 -10.91 24.01
CA GLU A 104 -12.99 -11.57 24.60
C GLU A 104 -12.66 -12.91 25.25
N HIS A 105 -11.55 -13.54 24.87
CA HIS A 105 -11.30 -14.96 25.14
C HIS A 105 -10.69 -15.22 26.53
N SER A 106 -10.19 -14.19 27.24
CA SER A 106 -9.31 -14.38 28.40
C SER A 106 -9.53 -13.38 29.53
N VAL A 107 -10.73 -13.37 30.13
CA VAL A 107 -10.96 -12.62 31.37
C VAL A 107 -10.34 -13.38 32.55
N ALA A 108 -9.42 -12.74 33.27
CA ALA A 108 -8.88 -13.31 34.51
C ALA A 108 -9.92 -13.26 35.63
N THR A 109 -10.07 -14.33 36.39
CA THR A 109 -10.95 -14.34 37.58
C THR A 109 -10.28 -13.77 38.84
N ARG A 110 -8.95 -13.62 38.83
CA ARG A 110 -8.17 -13.12 39.97
C ARG A 110 -7.16 -12.08 39.51
N TYR A 111 -6.80 -11.19 40.44
CA TYR A 111 -5.77 -10.18 40.21
C TYR A 111 -4.40 -10.83 39.99
N ARG A 112 -3.69 -10.41 38.93
CA ARG A 112 -2.35 -10.87 38.58
C ARG A 112 -1.31 -9.84 39.03
N LYS A 113 -0.14 -10.30 39.50
CA LYS A 113 0.96 -9.40 39.88
C LYS A 113 1.43 -8.61 38.66
N GLY A 114 1.58 -7.30 38.82
CA GLY A 114 1.96 -6.39 37.73
C GLY A 114 0.78 -5.82 36.93
N ALA A 115 -0.45 -6.29 37.18
CA ALA A 115 -1.64 -5.72 36.57
C ALA A 115 -2.00 -4.35 37.15
N CYS A 116 -2.76 -3.57 36.39
CA CYS A 116 -3.32 -2.31 36.80
C CYS A 116 -4.09 -2.45 38.13
N GLU A 117 -3.72 -1.64 39.11
CA GLU A 117 -4.32 -1.74 40.46
C GLU A 117 -5.80 -1.37 40.49
N ASN A 118 -6.28 -0.62 39.48
CA ASN A 118 -7.67 -0.17 39.38
C ASN A 118 -8.58 -1.24 38.77
N CYS A 119 -8.29 -1.68 37.53
CA CYS A 119 -9.14 -2.57 36.75
C CYS A 119 -8.65 -4.03 36.68
N GLY A 120 -7.37 -4.29 36.94
CA GLY A 120 -6.79 -5.64 36.90
C GLY A 120 -6.29 -6.13 35.53
N ALA A 121 -6.29 -5.30 34.48
CA ALA A 121 -5.67 -5.63 33.19
C ALA A 121 -4.14 -5.51 33.25
N LEU A 122 -3.41 -6.34 32.50
CA LEU A 122 -1.93 -6.38 32.47
C LEU A 122 -1.29 -5.36 31.51
N THR A 123 -2.06 -4.84 30.57
CA THR A 123 -1.57 -4.07 29.41
C THR A 123 -1.23 -2.62 29.71
N HIS A 124 -1.74 -2.05 30.81
CA HIS A 124 -1.51 -0.65 31.18
C HIS A 124 -1.33 -0.46 32.70
N ARG A 125 -0.87 0.74 33.08
CA ARG A 125 -0.69 1.14 34.49
C ARG A 125 -1.91 1.88 35.02
N LYS A 126 -2.04 1.99 36.34
CA LYS A 126 -3.17 2.70 37.00
C LYS A 126 -3.42 4.12 36.47
N LYS A 127 -2.36 4.86 36.13
CA LYS A 127 -2.46 6.25 35.63
C LYS A 127 -3.10 6.34 34.26
N ASP A 128 -2.84 5.36 33.39
CA ASP A 128 -3.30 5.31 32.01
C ASP A 128 -4.53 4.41 31.87
N CYS A 129 -5.22 4.15 32.98
CA CYS A 129 -6.38 3.26 33.01
C CYS A 129 -7.59 3.95 32.39
N MET A 130 -8.20 3.28 31.40
CA MET A 130 -9.41 3.77 30.74
C MET A 130 -10.69 3.55 31.57
N GLN A 131 -10.62 2.74 32.62
CA GLN A 131 -11.75 2.56 33.54
C GLN A 131 -11.80 3.67 34.57
N ARG A 132 -13.03 4.03 34.98
CA ARG A 132 -13.27 4.99 36.08
C ARG A 132 -12.41 4.64 37.30
N PRO A 133 -11.66 5.59 37.88
CA PRO A 133 -10.91 5.36 39.11
C PRO A 133 -11.83 4.88 40.24
N ARG A 134 -11.55 3.69 40.78
CA ARG A 134 -12.31 3.09 41.89
C ARG A 134 -11.72 3.53 43.23
N LYS A 135 -12.58 3.67 44.26
CA LYS A 135 -12.15 3.96 45.65
C LYS A 135 -11.30 2.81 46.20
N VAL A 136 -11.74 1.57 45.97
CA VAL A 136 -10.98 0.36 46.26
C VAL A 136 -10.78 -0.37 44.93
N GLY A 137 -9.53 -0.46 44.48
CA GLY A 137 -9.18 -1.04 43.19
C GLY A 137 -9.22 -2.56 43.18
N ALA A 138 -9.22 -3.13 41.98
CA ALA A 138 -9.18 -4.58 41.72
C ALA A 138 -8.04 -5.32 42.44
N LYS A 139 -6.93 -4.63 42.76
CA LYS A 139 -5.80 -5.19 43.52
C LYS A 139 -6.23 -5.72 44.90
N TYR A 140 -7.15 -5.03 45.58
CA TYR A 140 -7.56 -5.37 46.94
C TYR A 140 -8.88 -6.12 46.99
N THR A 141 -9.81 -5.84 46.07
CA THR A 141 -11.12 -6.51 46.04
C THR A 141 -11.12 -7.79 45.21
N GLY A 142 -10.26 -7.90 44.19
CA GLY A 142 -10.28 -9.00 43.23
C GLY A 142 -11.56 -9.10 42.38
N MET A 143 -12.44 -8.11 42.45
CA MET A 143 -13.75 -8.11 41.77
C MET A 143 -13.72 -7.25 40.51
N ASN A 144 -14.54 -7.64 39.53
CA ASN A 144 -14.71 -6.92 38.25
C ASN A 144 -13.37 -6.66 37.55
N ILE A 145 -12.63 -7.74 37.28
CA ILE A 145 -11.37 -7.71 36.53
C ILE A 145 -11.68 -7.46 35.05
N ALA A 146 -11.01 -6.46 34.47
CA ALA A 146 -11.13 -6.17 33.05
C ALA A 146 -10.40 -7.24 32.20
N PRO A 147 -10.90 -7.57 31.00
CA PRO A 147 -10.10 -8.30 30.02
C PRO A 147 -8.85 -7.51 29.63
N ASP A 148 -7.81 -8.23 29.20
CA ASP A 148 -6.59 -7.61 28.70
C ASP A 148 -6.81 -6.99 27.30
N GLU A 149 -6.10 -5.90 27.02
CA GLU A 149 -6.14 -5.25 25.70
C GLU A 149 -5.24 -5.98 24.69
N HIS A 150 -5.45 -5.72 23.39
CA HIS A 150 -4.57 -6.22 22.35
C HIS A 150 -3.20 -5.53 22.40
N VAL A 151 -2.11 -6.32 22.31
CA VAL A 151 -0.77 -5.78 22.03
C VAL A 151 -0.77 -5.20 20.62
N GLN A 152 -0.55 -3.89 20.52
CA GLN A 152 -0.59 -3.19 19.25
C GLN A 152 0.71 -3.40 18.47
N PRO A 153 0.64 -3.72 17.16
CA PRO A 153 1.82 -3.76 16.32
C PRO A 153 2.39 -2.35 16.10
N GLN A 154 3.70 -2.25 15.89
CA GLN A 154 4.32 -0.99 15.46
C GLN A 154 4.05 -0.81 13.97
N LEU A 155 3.07 0.02 13.62
CA LEU A 155 2.73 0.27 12.22
C LEU A 155 3.60 1.38 11.62
N THR A 156 4.24 1.10 10.48
CA THR A 156 4.93 2.11 9.66
C THR A 156 4.06 2.42 8.45
N LEU A 157 3.47 3.60 8.43
CA LEU A 157 2.60 4.06 7.35
C LEU A 157 3.16 5.33 6.71
N ASP A 158 2.79 5.55 5.45
CA ASP A 158 3.05 6.78 4.72
C ASP A 158 2.29 7.98 5.30
N TYR A 159 2.58 9.17 4.77
CA TYR A 159 1.89 10.40 5.19
C TYR A 159 0.37 10.31 5.00
N ASP A 160 -0.06 9.82 3.83
CA ASP A 160 -1.46 9.60 3.48
C ASP A 160 -2.04 8.44 4.29
N GLY A 161 -1.33 7.31 4.40
CA GLY A 161 -1.78 6.16 5.18
C GLY A 161 -2.03 6.48 6.65
N LYS A 162 -1.26 7.39 7.27
CA LYS A 162 -1.52 7.85 8.65
C LYS A 162 -2.75 8.75 8.78
N ARG A 163 -3.14 9.42 7.70
CA ARG A 163 -4.22 10.43 7.66
C ARG A 163 -5.48 9.94 6.98
N ASP A 164 -5.45 8.73 6.44
CA ASP A 164 -6.62 8.13 5.84
C ASP A 164 -7.73 8.05 6.90
N GLN A 165 -8.83 8.73 6.60
CA GLN A 165 -10.00 8.83 7.45
C GLN A 165 -10.70 7.47 7.59
N TRP A 166 -10.51 6.57 6.61
CA TRP A 166 -11.15 5.26 6.54
C TRP A 166 -10.27 4.13 7.06
N ASN A 167 -9.20 4.45 7.80
CA ASN A 167 -8.34 3.46 8.44
C ASN A 167 -9.11 2.54 9.41
N GLY A 168 -9.05 1.23 9.13
CA GLY A 168 -9.77 0.21 9.90
C GLY A 168 -11.27 0.13 9.59
N TYR A 169 -11.71 0.65 8.44
CA TYR A 169 -13.07 0.47 7.94
C TYR A 169 -13.35 -1.01 7.65
N ASN A 170 -14.45 -1.53 8.20
CA ASN A 170 -14.93 -2.87 7.83
C ASN A 170 -15.84 -2.74 6.60
N PRO A 171 -15.51 -3.34 5.44
CA PRO A 171 -16.35 -3.27 4.24
C PRO A 171 -17.77 -3.81 4.45
N GLU A 172 -17.99 -4.69 5.43
CA GLU A 172 -19.33 -5.19 5.78
C GLU A 172 -20.24 -4.08 6.33
N GLU A 173 -19.69 -3.03 6.95
CA GLU A 173 -20.50 -1.90 7.44
C GLU A 173 -21.19 -1.14 6.31
N HIS A 174 -20.65 -1.23 5.09
CA HIS A 174 -21.27 -0.64 3.91
C HIS A 174 -22.65 -1.28 3.60
N MET A 175 -22.89 -2.52 4.03
CA MET A 175 -24.19 -3.18 3.85
C MET A 175 -25.33 -2.45 4.56
N LYS A 176 -25.04 -1.78 5.69
CA LYS A 176 -26.04 -0.98 6.42
C LYS A 176 -26.56 0.19 5.59
N ILE A 177 -25.69 0.79 4.78
CA ILE A 177 -26.04 1.87 3.86
C ILE A 177 -26.98 1.32 2.77
N PHE A 178 -26.65 0.18 2.18
CA PHE A 178 -27.53 -0.48 1.20
C PHE A 178 -28.93 -0.78 1.79
N GLU A 179 -29.00 -1.27 3.02
CA GLU A 179 -30.27 -1.52 3.71
C GLU A 179 -31.07 -0.23 3.95
N GLU A 180 -30.41 0.88 4.29
CA GLU A 180 -31.06 2.18 4.46
C GLU A 180 -31.65 2.68 3.14
N TYR A 181 -30.87 2.65 2.07
CA TYR A 181 -31.34 3.04 0.73
C TYR A 181 -32.49 2.16 0.25
N SER A 182 -32.42 0.84 0.51
CA SER A 182 -33.51 -0.09 0.19
C SER A 182 -34.82 0.31 0.88
N LYS A 183 -34.78 0.68 2.16
CA LYS A 183 -35.97 1.17 2.91
C LYS A 183 -36.49 2.49 2.34
N VAL A 184 -35.59 3.40 1.99
CA VAL A 184 -35.95 4.70 1.38
C VAL A 184 -36.66 4.50 0.04
N ASP A 185 -36.18 3.59 -0.79
CA ASP A 185 -36.79 3.34 -2.10
C ASP A 185 -38.14 2.63 -1.98
N LEU A 186 -38.30 1.70 -1.03
CA LEU A 186 -39.61 1.14 -0.69
C LEU A 186 -40.60 2.22 -0.24
N ALA A 187 -40.16 3.16 0.61
CA ALA A 187 -40.99 4.27 1.07
C ALA A 187 -41.37 5.22 -0.09
N LYS A 188 -40.43 5.53 -1.00
CA LYS A 188 -40.71 6.34 -2.20
C LYS A 188 -41.72 5.65 -3.11
N CYS A 189 -41.60 4.34 -3.31
CA CYS A 189 -42.56 3.55 -4.09
C CYS A 189 -43.95 3.59 -3.45
N ALA A 190 -44.05 3.40 -2.13
CA ALA A 190 -45.30 3.48 -1.40
C ALA A 190 -45.95 4.87 -1.48
N LEU A 191 -45.17 5.95 -1.34
CA LEU A 191 -45.68 7.32 -1.49
C LEU A 191 -46.15 7.60 -2.91
N LYS A 192 -45.45 7.11 -3.93
CA LYS A 192 -45.89 7.23 -5.32
C LYS A 192 -47.19 6.46 -5.56
N SER A 193 -47.32 5.22 -5.05
CA SER A 193 -48.56 4.46 -5.17
C SER A 193 -49.73 5.11 -4.44
N GLN A 194 -49.51 5.68 -3.25
CA GLN A 194 -50.55 6.41 -2.50
C GLN A 194 -51.01 7.64 -3.26
N LYS A 195 -50.09 8.45 -3.79
CA LYS A 195 -50.42 9.63 -4.61
C LYS A 195 -51.23 9.25 -5.85
N LEU A 196 -50.85 8.18 -6.56
CA LEU A 196 -51.61 7.69 -7.70
C LEU A 196 -53.02 7.25 -7.27
N GLN A 197 -53.16 6.52 -6.17
CA GLN A 197 -54.47 6.12 -5.64
C GLN A 197 -55.34 7.33 -5.27
N GLU A 198 -54.78 8.37 -4.67
CA GLU A 198 -55.47 9.63 -4.39
C GLU A 198 -55.87 10.37 -5.68
N GLU A 199 -55.02 10.39 -6.70
CA GLU A 199 -55.33 10.96 -8.02
C GLU A 199 -56.44 10.19 -8.75
N PHE A 200 -56.49 8.86 -8.60
CA PHE A 200 -57.59 8.02 -9.08
C PHE A 200 -58.88 8.29 -8.29
N ALA A 201 -58.81 8.32 -6.96
CA ALA A 201 -59.97 8.55 -6.09
C ALA A 201 -60.56 9.97 -6.21
N SER A 202 -59.72 10.98 -6.46
CA SER A 202 -60.15 12.36 -6.69
C SER A 202 -60.72 12.63 -8.08
N GLY A 203 -60.80 11.61 -8.95
CA GLY A 203 -61.43 11.70 -10.28
C GLY A 203 -60.67 12.56 -11.30
N LYS A 204 -59.53 13.15 -10.92
CA LYS A 204 -58.69 13.99 -11.80
C LYS A 204 -58.14 13.19 -12.99
N LEU A 205 -57.79 11.91 -12.78
CA LEU A 205 -57.33 11.03 -13.86
C LEU A 205 -58.46 10.60 -14.82
N GLU A 206 -59.68 10.37 -14.34
CA GLU A 206 -60.83 10.08 -15.21
C GLU A 206 -61.26 11.29 -16.05
N GLN A 207 -61.17 12.50 -15.50
CA GLN A 207 -61.42 13.74 -16.23
C GLN A 207 -60.36 13.99 -17.33
N ALA A 208 -59.09 13.64 -17.07
CA ALA A 208 -58.01 13.74 -18.05
C ALA A 208 -58.13 12.72 -19.19
N LEU A 209 -58.67 11.53 -18.93
CA LEU A 209 -58.89 10.48 -19.94
C LEU A 209 -60.14 10.74 -20.80
N LYS A 210 -61.22 11.29 -20.23
CA LYS A 210 -62.43 11.69 -20.99
C LYS A 210 -62.21 12.88 -21.93
N GLY A 211 -61.14 13.65 -21.74
CA GLY A 211 -60.81 14.82 -22.56
C GLY A 211 -59.93 14.57 -23.79
N LYS A 212 -59.43 13.35 -24.04
CA LYS A 212 -58.64 13.03 -25.24
C LYS A 212 -59.54 12.43 -26.32
N PRO A 213 -59.71 13.09 -27.49
CA PRO A 213 -60.41 12.47 -28.61
C PRO A 213 -59.57 11.28 -29.13
N LEU A 214 -60.26 10.17 -29.42
CA LEU A 214 -59.70 9.03 -30.16
C LEU A 214 -59.32 9.53 -31.56
N GLU A 215 -58.05 9.81 -31.82
CA GLU A 215 -57.57 9.92 -33.19
C GLU A 215 -57.49 8.51 -33.78
N SER A 216 -58.52 8.16 -34.56
CA SER A 216 -58.48 7.09 -35.54
C SER A 216 -57.86 7.62 -36.83
N SER A 217 -56.71 7.09 -37.24
CA SER A 217 -56.20 7.09 -38.62
C SER A 217 -55.19 5.96 -38.77
#